data_AF-F9FVZ1-F1
#
_entry.id   AF-F9FVZ1-F1
#
_cell.length_a   1.000
_cell.length_b   1.000
_cell.length_c   1.000
_cell.angle_alpha   90.00
_cell.angle_beta   90.00
_cell.angle_gamma   90.00
#
_symmetry.space_group_name_H-M   'P 1'
#
loop_
_entity.id
_entity.type
_entity.pdbx_description
1 polymer ?
#
loop_
_entity_poly.entity_id
_entity_poly.type
_entity_poly.pdbx_seq_one_letter_code
_entity_poly.pdbx_strand_id
1 'polypeptide(L)'
;MTLSLGPYDSLNDKKTPPGAPRYTATPLICSLRCPAARPLLAGEYQHMEYFRVVCVGEFSLFFEVTEWENILVQGTLAEPALHHAALAIGALASSRYHPNVWQSTPAIVFSIRHYSMAIQDLQGRLDGSPRSVELAVLASVLFSYIEFLLDIETRVEMHIQAGCSMLENLLTRYDMTLALFSRAGSNCEVGSSSTRYHLLARAMYQVTTQIMSLRILLEQ
;
A
#
# COMPACT_ATOMS: atom_id res chain seq x y z
N MET A 1 15.55 -3.99 -70.28
CA MET A 1 16.55 -5.00 -69.88
C MET A 1 16.23 -5.40 -68.45
N THR A 2 15.62 -6.58 -68.31
CA THR A 2 15.21 -7.27 -67.07
C THR A 2 16.42 -7.83 -66.31
N LEU A 3 16.32 -7.97 -64.97
CA LEU A 3 16.87 -9.01 -64.06
C LEU A 3 16.45 -8.56 -62.62
N SER A 4 15.61 -9.19 -61.78
CA SER A 4 15.24 -10.57 -61.42
C SER A 4 16.06 -11.20 -60.27
N LEU A 5 15.36 -11.44 -59.14
CA LEU A 5 15.48 -12.47 -58.08
C LEU A 5 16.59 -12.41 -57.00
N GLY A 6 16.17 -12.57 -55.73
CA GLY A 6 16.95 -12.66 -54.47
C GLY A 6 17.61 -14.03 -54.24
N PRO A 7 17.68 -14.63 -53.02
CA PRO A 7 17.47 -14.14 -51.65
C PRO A 7 18.75 -14.29 -50.77
N TYR A 8 18.79 -13.68 -49.58
CA TYR A 8 19.74 -14.08 -48.53
C TYR A 8 18.96 -14.57 -47.32
N ASP A 9 19.06 -15.87 -47.09
CA ASP A 9 18.48 -16.56 -45.96
C ASP A 9 19.56 -16.86 -44.91
N SER A 10 19.11 -16.87 -43.66
CA SER A 10 19.63 -17.61 -42.50
C SER A 10 20.75 -17.04 -41.59
N LEU A 11 20.46 -17.27 -40.30
CA LEU A 11 21.35 -17.49 -39.16
C LEU A 11 21.68 -16.31 -38.23
N ASN A 12 20.79 -16.08 -37.26
CA ASN A 12 21.18 -16.30 -35.86
C ASN A 12 19.95 -16.46 -34.96
N ASP A 13 19.57 -17.72 -34.77
CA ASP A 13 18.80 -18.20 -33.62
C ASP A 13 19.55 -17.84 -32.32
N LYS A 14 19.22 -16.71 -31.71
CA LYS A 14 19.43 -16.55 -30.27
C LYS A 14 18.35 -17.35 -29.55
N LYS A 15 18.62 -18.65 -29.44
CA LYS A 15 17.94 -19.61 -28.57
C LYS A 15 17.84 -19.02 -27.16
N THR A 16 16.68 -18.49 -26.84
CA THR A 16 16.35 -18.03 -25.48
C THR A 16 16.33 -19.28 -24.60
N PRO A 17 17.04 -19.31 -23.45
CA PRO A 17 17.01 -20.48 -22.58
C PRO A 17 15.58 -20.71 -22.06
N PRO A 18 15.01 -21.92 -22.21
CA PRO A 18 13.73 -22.25 -21.62
C PRO A 18 13.99 -22.56 -20.15
N GLY A 19 13.62 -21.65 -19.25
CA GLY A 19 13.71 -21.91 -17.81
C GLY A 19 14.10 -20.74 -16.93
N ALA A 20 14.03 -19.48 -17.39
CA ALA A 20 13.97 -18.39 -16.44
C ALA A 20 12.57 -18.40 -15.78
N PRO A 21 12.46 -18.61 -14.46
CA PRO A 21 11.17 -18.46 -13.79
C PRO A 21 10.74 -17.02 -14.02
N ARG A 22 9.65 -16.85 -14.77
CA ARG A 22 8.91 -15.59 -14.77
C ARG A 22 8.42 -15.42 -13.34
N TYR A 23 9.16 -14.70 -12.52
CA TYR A 23 8.62 -14.09 -11.31
C TYR A 23 7.62 -13.04 -11.77
N THR A 24 6.43 -13.50 -12.15
CA THR A 24 5.24 -12.66 -12.08
C THR A 24 5.09 -12.37 -10.61
N ALA A 25 5.53 -11.18 -10.19
CA ALA A 25 5.18 -10.65 -8.89
C ALA A 25 3.66 -10.68 -8.83
N THR A 26 3.12 -11.65 -8.10
CA THR A 26 1.70 -11.69 -7.80
C THR A 26 1.39 -10.33 -7.19
N PRO A 27 0.53 -9.51 -7.81
CA PRO A 27 0.11 -8.27 -7.19
C PRO A 27 -0.33 -8.63 -5.78
N LEU A 28 0.10 -7.85 -4.80
CA LEU A 28 -0.12 -8.04 -3.36
C LEU A 28 -1.61 -8.23 -2.96
N ILE A 29 -2.48 -8.12 -3.95
CA ILE A 29 -3.89 -7.83 -3.93
C ILE A 29 -4.66 -8.68 -4.98
N CYS A 30 -4.09 -9.76 -5.54
CA CYS A 30 -4.76 -10.55 -6.60
C CYS A 30 -5.99 -11.38 -6.18
N SER A 31 -6.57 -11.12 -5.01
CA SER A 31 -7.88 -11.66 -4.62
C SER A 31 -8.83 -10.60 -4.10
N LEU A 32 -8.58 -9.29 -4.30
CA LEU A 32 -9.62 -8.29 -4.03
C LEU A 32 -10.72 -8.49 -5.05
N ARG A 33 -11.86 -9.03 -4.60
CA ARG A 33 -13.13 -8.78 -5.29
C ARG A 33 -13.21 -7.26 -5.39
N CYS A 34 -13.02 -6.70 -6.58
CA CYS A 34 -13.39 -5.32 -6.82
C CYS A 34 -14.92 -5.25 -6.73
N PRO A 35 -15.52 -4.65 -5.68
CA PRO A 35 -16.81 -4.01 -5.90
C PRO A 35 -16.61 -2.95 -6.99
N ALA A 36 -17.65 -2.61 -7.75
CA ALA A 36 -17.57 -1.51 -8.70
C ALA A 36 -17.08 -0.27 -7.94
N ALA A 37 -15.95 0.31 -8.37
CA ALA A 37 -15.38 1.49 -7.74
C ALA A 37 -16.48 2.54 -7.60
N ARG A 38 -16.74 2.98 -6.37
CA ARG A 38 -17.73 4.03 -6.12
C ARG A 38 -17.36 5.23 -7.01
N PRO A 39 -18.29 5.77 -7.82
CA PRO A 39 -18.01 6.97 -8.57
C PRO A 39 -17.60 8.09 -7.62
N LEU A 40 -16.46 8.70 -7.87
CA LEU A 40 -15.97 9.84 -7.09
C LEU A 40 -16.95 11.01 -7.28
N LEU A 41 -17.28 11.67 -6.17
CA LEU A 41 -18.01 12.93 -6.21
C LEU A 41 -17.08 14.03 -6.73
N ALA A 42 -17.66 15.10 -7.30
CA ALA A 42 -16.88 16.20 -7.90
C ALA A 42 -15.82 16.80 -6.95
N GLY A 43 -16.11 16.87 -5.64
CA GLY A 43 -15.17 17.36 -4.62
C GLY A 43 -14.14 16.34 -4.14
N GLU A 44 -14.31 15.05 -4.46
CA GLU A 44 -13.38 13.97 -4.07
C GLU A 44 -12.29 13.76 -5.13
N TYR A 45 -12.59 14.07 -6.40
CA TYR A 45 -11.72 13.77 -7.54
C TYR A 45 -10.31 14.36 -7.39
N GLN A 46 -10.20 15.66 -7.12
CA GLN A 46 -8.92 16.36 -6.98
C GLN A 46 -8.05 15.79 -5.84
N HIS A 47 -8.67 15.38 -4.73
CA HIS A 47 -7.95 14.84 -3.58
C HIS A 47 -7.46 13.42 -3.84
N MET A 48 -8.29 12.59 -4.48
CA MET A 48 -7.89 11.25 -4.92
C MET A 48 -6.81 11.32 -6.01
N GLU A 49 -6.91 12.27 -6.94
CA GLU A 49 -5.89 12.50 -7.97
C GLU A 49 -4.57 12.93 -7.34
N TYR A 50 -4.58 13.88 -6.41
CA TYR A 50 -3.37 14.27 -5.70
C TYR A 50 -2.73 13.10 -4.95
N PHE A 51 -3.54 12.32 -4.24
CA PHE A 51 -3.05 11.13 -3.56
C PHE A 51 -2.34 10.18 -4.54
N ARG A 52 -2.98 9.87 -5.67
CA ARG A 52 -2.45 8.91 -6.67
C ARG A 52 -1.20 9.40 -7.39
N VAL A 53 -1.17 10.68 -7.76
CA VAL A 53 -0.09 11.24 -8.58
C VAL A 53 1.11 11.65 -7.73
N VAL A 54 0.87 12.10 -6.49
CA VAL A 54 1.92 12.66 -5.62
C VAL A 54 2.17 11.76 -4.43
N CYS A 55 1.19 11.60 -3.54
CA CYS A 55 1.42 10.94 -2.25
C CYS A 55 1.87 9.48 -2.41
N VAL A 56 1.32 8.75 -3.39
CA VAL A 56 1.68 7.34 -3.63
C VAL A 56 3.17 7.17 -3.98
N GLY A 57 3.73 8.08 -4.78
CA GLY A 57 5.16 8.09 -5.10
C GLY A 57 6.00 8.49 -3.88
N GLU A 58 5.54 9.49 -3.11
CA GLU A 58 6.19 9.89 -1.86
C GLU A 58 6.24 8.75 -0.85
N PHE A 59 5.15 7.99 -0.69
CA PHE A 59 5.12 6.81 0.18
C PHE A 59 6.14 5.75 -0.24
N SER A 60 6.29 5.52 -1.55
CA SER A 60 7.21 4.51 -2.07
C SER A 60 8.67 4.92 -1.90
N LEU A 61 8.96 6.21 -2.01
CA LEU A 61 10.27 6.77 -1.69
C LEU A 61 10.54 6.74 -0.18
N PHE A 62 9.57 7.17 0.63
CA PHE A 62 9.69 7.25 2.09
C PHE A 62 9.88 5.88 2.74
N PHE A 63 9.16 4.86 2.26
CA PHE A 63 9.34 3.48 2.72
C PHE A 63 10.44 2.73 1.97
N GLU A 64 11.00 3.33 0.92
CA GLU A 64 11.96 2.71 0.00
C GLU A 64 11.46 1.38 -0.59
N VAL A 65 10.15 1.28 -0.81
CA VAL A 65 9.50 0.06 -1.29
C VAL A 65 8.67 0.39 -2.51
N THR A 66 9.20 0.08 -3.69
CA THR A 66 8.60 0.39 -4.99
C THR A 66 7.24 -0.25 -5.22
N GLU A 67 6.97 -1.38 -4.57
CA GLU A 67 5.72 -2.12 -4.66
C GLU A 67 4.55 -1.36 -4.01
N TRP A 68 4.82 -0.40 -3.13
CA TRP A 68 3.79 0.38 -2.45
C TRP A 68 2.92 1.17 -3.40
N GLU A 69 3.46 1.62 -4.53
CA GLU A 69 2.66 2.35 -5.50
C GLU A 69 1.45 1.53 -5.93
N ASN A 70 1.73 0.28 -6.33
CA ASN A 70 0.70 -0.62 -6.79
C ASN A 70 -0.20 -1.09 -5.62
N ILE A 71 0.36 -1.37 -4.44
CA ILE A 71 -0.44 -1.74 -3.25
C ILE A 71 -1.47 -0.66 -2.93
N LEU A 72 -1.04 0.59 -2.84
CA LEU A 72 -1.90 1.70 -2.44
C LEU A 72 -2.93 2.00 -3.53
N VAL A 73 -2.52 2.05 -4.81
CA VAL A 73 -3.46 2.30 -5.91
C VAL A 73 -4.54 1.21 -5.96
N GLN A 74 -4.16 -0.07 -5.94
CA GLN A 74 -5.14 -1.16 -5.98
C GLN A 74 -5.97 -1.24 -4.68
N GLY A 75 -5.35 -1.00 -3.53
CA GLY A 75 -6.02 -0.97 -2.24
C GLY A 75 -7.13 0.07 -2.19
N THR A 76 -6.87 1.30 -2.65
CA THR A 76 -7.88 2.38 -2.67
C THR A 76 -9.04 2.15 -3.64
N LEU A 77 -8.88 1.27 -4.63
CA LEU A 77 -9.93 0.90 -5.57
C LEU A 77 -10.88 -0.15 -4.99
N ALA A 78 -10.37 -1.02 -4.12
CA ALA A 78 -11.10 -2.21 -3.71
C ALA A 78 -11.47 -2.25 -2.23
N GLU A 79 -10.82 -1.47 -1.37
CA GLU A 79 -11.13 -1.41 0.06
C GLU A 79 -11.64 0.01 0.43
N PRO A 80 -12.92 0.14 0.85
CA PRO A 80 -13.52 1.44 1.20
C PRO A 80 -12.76 2.20 2.28
N ALA A 81 -12.21 1.49 3.27
CA ALA A 81 -11.38 2.09 4.31
C ALA A 81 -10.15 2.81 3.73
N LEU A 82 -9.44 2.15 2.81
CA LEU A 82 -8.25 2.74 2.17
C LEU A 82 -8.63 3.87 1.22
N HIS A 83 -9.77 3.73 0.52
CA HIS A 83 -10.31 4.78 -0.33
C HIS A 83 -10.52 6.09 0.44
N HIS A 84 -11.19 6.01 1.59
CA HIS A 84 -11.45 7.19 2.41
C HIS A 84 -10.18 7.72 3.10
N ALA A 85 -9.26 6.84 3.50
CA ALA A 85 -7.95 7.27 3.99
C ALA A 85 -7.18 8.08 2.92
N ALA A 86 -7.17 7.59 1.67
CA ALA A 86 -6.52 8.27 0.56
C ALA A 86 -7.13 9.65 0.26
N LEU A 87 -8.45 9.79 0.34
CA LEU A 87 -9.12 11.10 0.21
C LEU A 87 -8.69 12.07 1.31
N ALA A 88 -8.63 11.61 2.56
CA ALA A 88 -8.18 12.43 3.68
C ALA A 88 -6.72 12.87 3.53
N ILE A 89 -5.82 11.93 3.19
CA ILE A 89 -4.40 12.23 2.93
C ILE A 89 -4.27 13.22 1.78
N GLY A 90 -4.95 12.95 0.66
CA GLY A 90 -4.92 13.80 -0.52
C GLY A 90 -5.31 15.23 -0.19
N ALA A 91 -6.37 15.44 0.59
CA ALA A 91 -6.83 16.75 1.02
C ALA A 91 -5.85 17.44 2.00
N LEU A 92 -5.35 16.73 3.02
CA LEU A 92 -4.40 17.32 3.98
C LEU A 92 -3.06 17.67 3.33
N ALA A 93 -2.48 16.74 2.58
CA ALA A 93 -1.17 16.92 1.98
C ALA A 93 -1.19 17.98 0.87
N SER A 94 -2.24 18.01 0.03
CA SER A 94 -2.40 19.08 -0.97
C SER A 94 -2.51 20.45 -0.29
N SER A 95 -3.29 20.55 0.78
CA SER A 95 -3.44 21.80 1.53
C SER A 95 -2.16 22.23 2.25
N ARG A 96 -1.35 21.29 2.75
CA ARG A 96 -0.12 21.58 3.51
C ARG A 96 1.04 21.98 2.60
N TYR A 97 1.21 21.29 1.48
CA TYR A 97 2.39 21.46 0.61
C TYR A 97 2.12 22.26 -0.67
N HIS A 98 0.86 22.32 -1.12
CA HIS A 98 0.47 23.02 -2.36
C HIS A 98 -0.81 23.87 -2.18
N PRO A 99 -0.85 24.80 -1.19
CA PRO A 99 -2.06 25.55 -0.83
C PRO A 99 -2.63 26.40 -1.97
N ASN A 100 -1.79 26.78 -2.94
CA ASN A 100 -2.17 27.63 -4.07
C ASN A 100 -2.79 26.87 -5.25
N VAL A 101 -2.67 25.53 -5.28
CA VAL A 101 -3.05 24.70 -6.43
C VAL A 101 -4.43 24.04 -6.23
N TRP A 102 -4.76 23.65 -4.99
CA TRP A 102 -5.99 22.91 -4.68
C TRP A 102 -6.81 23.58 -3.59
N GLN A 103 -7.36 24.77 -3.89
CA GLN A 103 -8.27 25.48 -3.00
C GLN A 103 -9.58 24.70 -2.86
N SER A 104 -9.79 24.09 -1.69
CA SER A 104 -10.95 23.25 -1.42
C SER A 104 -11.57 23.62 -0.07
N THR A 105 -12.83 23.21 0.14
CA THR A 105 -13.53 23.09 1.45
C THR A 105 -12.51 22.90 2.58
N PRO A 106 -12.61 23.57 3.75
CA PRO A 106 -11.56 23.54 4.77
C PRO A 106 -11.01 22.12 4.93
N ALA A 107 -9.80 21.88 4.41
CA ALA A 107 -9.30 20.55 4.07
C ALA A 107 -9.35 19.62 5.28
N ILE A 108 -9.15 20.20 6.46
CA ILE A 108 -9.30 19.55 7.77
C ILE A 108 -10.70 18.94 7.96
N VAL A 109 -11.78 19.69 7.70
CA VAL A 109 -13.16 19.20 7.88
C VAL A 109 -13.46 18.05 6.92
N PHE A 110 -13.06 18.19 5.65
CA PHE A 110 -13.17 17.13 4.66
C PHE A 110 -12.41 15.87 5.10
N SER A 111 -11.18 16.07 5.56
CA SER A 111 -10.28 14.98 5.93
C SER A 111 -10.74 14.26 7.19
N ILE A 112 -11.20 14.98 8.22
CA ILE A 112 -11.77 14.37 9.43
C ILE A 112 -13.00 13.52 9.08
N ARG A 113 -13.86 14.01 8.18
CA ARG A 113 -15.02 13.24 7.73
C ARG A 113 -14.60 11.93 7.07
N HIS A 114 -13.70 12.00 6.09
CA HIS A 114 -13.25 10.81 5.38
C HIS A 114 -12.44 9.88 6.28
N TYR A 115 -11.61 10.41 7.16
CA TYR A 115 -10.89 9.60 8.13
C TYR A 115 -11.83 8.86 9.08
N SER A 116 -12.89 9.51 9.56
CA SER A 116 -13.92 8.86 10.37
C SER A 116 -14.62 7.72 9.61
N MET A 117 -14.94 7.94 8.33
CA MET A 117 -15.52 6.89 7.47
C MET A 117 -14.53 5.74 7.25
N ALA A 118 -13.25 6.03 7.07
CA ALA A 118 -12.21 5.01 6.91
C ALA A 118 -12.10 4.10 8.14
N ILE A 119 -12.16 4.67 9.34
CA ILE A 119 -12.18 3.90 10.59
C ILE A 119 -13.42 3.00 10.67
N GLN A 120 -14.60 3.55 10.36
CA GLN A 120 -15.86 2.78 10.39
C GLN A 120 -15.86 1.62 9.39
N ASP A 121 -15.41 1.87 8.16
CA ASP A 121 -15.29 0.85 7.12
C ASP A 121 -14.28 -0.22 7.50
N LEU A 122 -13.13 0.17 8.09
CA LEU A 122 -12.14 -0.78 8.57
C LEU A 122 -12.74 -1.66 9.67
N GLN A 123 -13.37 -1.06 10.68
CA GLN A 123 -14.02 -1.78 11.79
C GLN A 123 -15.05 -2.80 11.28
N GLY A 124 -15.88 -2.42 10.31
CA GLY A 124 -16.84 -3.32 9.69
C GLY A 124 -16.20 -4.45 8.87
N ARG A 125 -14.96 -4.26 8.40
CA ARG A 125 -14.21 -5.24 7.60
C ARG A 125 -13.40 -6.23 8.45
N LEU A 126 -13.17 -5.95 9.74
CA LEU A 126 -12.40 -6.82 10.64
C LEU A 126 -13.19 -8.09 10.99
N ASP A 127 -12.80 -9.22 10.39
CA ASP A 127 -13.38 -10.54 10.63
C ASP A 127 -12.40 -11.52 11.33
N GLY A 128 -11.19 -11.04 11.65
CA GLY A 128 -10.12 -11.83 12.28
C GLY A 128 -9.37 -12.74 11.31
N SER A 129 -9.72 -12.73 10.02
CA SER A 129 -8.95 -13.43 8.99
C SER A 129 -7.56 -12.79 8.80
N PRO A 130 -6.54 -13.55 8.35
CA PRO A 130 -5.22 -12.98 8.06
C PRO A 130 -5.31 -11.78 7.12
N ARG A 131 -6.22 -11.84 6.15
CA ARG A 131 -6.45 -10.78 5.18
C ARG A 131 -7.06 -9.51 5.79
N SER A 132 -8.02 -9.62 6.71
CA SER A 132 -8.54 -8.44 7.39
C SER A 132 -7.48 -7.79 8.29
N VAL A 133 -6.60 -8.61 8.87
CA VAL A 133 -5.47 -8.11 9.68
C VAL A 133 -4.41 -7.45 8.80
N GLU A 134 -4.07 -8.02 7.63
CA GLU A 134 -3.19 -7.39 6.63
C GLU A 134 -3.72 -6.01 6.22
N LEU A 135 -5.02 -5.92 5.94
CA LEU A 135 -5.68 -4.64 5.65
C LEU A 135 -5.57 -3.67 6.82
N ALA A 136 -5.74 -4.15 8.06
CA ALA A 136 -5.62 -3.32 9.25
C ALA A 136 -4.20 -2.76 9.46
N VAL A 137 -3.16 -3.57 9.17
CA VAL A 137 -1.76 -3.12 9.19
C VAL A 137 -1.51 -2.07 8.10
N LEU A 138 -2.04 -2.28 6.90
CA LEU A 138 -1.92 -1.28 5.83
C LEU A 138 -2.66 0.03 6.19
N ALA A 139 -3.87 -0.09 6.73
CA ALA A 139 -4.65 1.05 7.18
C ALA A 139 -3.98 1.80 8.34
N SER A 140 -3.31 1.10 9.27
CA SER A 140 -2.59 1.75 10.36
C SER A 140 -1.45 2.64 9.86
N VAL A 141 -0.74 2.24 8.80
CA VAL A 141 0.28 3.09 8.15
C VAL A 141 -0.35 4.38 7.62
N LEU A 142 -1.47 4.27 6.90
CA LEU A 142 -2.16 5.44 6.34
C LEU A 142 -2.77 6.33 7.43
N PHE A 143 -3.32 5.74 8.49
CA PHE A 143 -3.89 6.47 9.62
C PHE A 143 -2.81 7.21 10.41
N SER A 144 -1.66 6.60 10.66
CA SER A 144 -0.50 7.29 11.22
C SER A 144 -0.10 8.50 10.38
N TYR A 145 -0.15 8.40 9.05
CA TYR A 145 0.16 9.54 8.19
C TYR A 145 -0.90 10.65 8.24
N ILE A 146 -2.19 10.30 8.34
CA ILE A 146 -3.27 11.28 8.56
C ILE A 146 -3.06 12.02 9.89
N GLU A 147 -2.81 11.29 10.97
CA GLU A 147 -2.59 11.87 12.30
C GLU A 147 -1.32 12.73 12.33
N PHE A 148 -0.27 12.34 11.60
CA PHE A 148 0.92 13.18 11.40
C PHE A 148 0.58 14.48 10.67
N LEU A 149 -0.18 14.41 9.58
CA LEU A 149 -0.59 15.60 8.83
C LEU A 149 -1.53 16.53 9.63
N LEU A 150 -2.24 15.99 10.62
CA LEU A 150 -3.06 16.73 11.58
C LEU A 150 -2.27 17.22 12.82
N ASP A 151 -0.98 16.89 12.92
CA ASP A 151 -0.10 17.18 14.05
C ASP A 151 -0.61 16.59 15.40
N ILE A 152 -1.16 15.35 15.37
CA ILE A 152 -1.69 14.62 16.54
C ILE A 152 -0.76 13.45 16.91
N GLU A 153 0.41 13.77 17.48
CA GLU A 153 1.50 12.80 17.71
C GLU A 153 1.12 11.56 18.53
N THR A 154 0.30 11.74 19.58
CA THR A 154 -0.09 10.62 20.47
C THR A 154 -0.87 9.53 19.74
N ARG A 155 -1.63 9.91 18.70
CA ARG A 155 -2.39 8.96 17.88
C ARG A 155 -1.54 8.31 16.81
N VAL A 156 -0.54 9.03 16.30
CA VAL A 156 0.46 8.46 15.39
C VAL A 156 1.11 7.22 16.04
N GLU A 157 1.57 7.36 17.28
CA GLU A 157 2.17 6.25 18.04
C GLU A 157 1.20 5.10 18.26
N MET A 158 -0.04 5.41 18.64
CA MET A 158 -1.08 4.39 18.86
C MET A 158 -1.28 3.54 17.61
N HIS A 159 -1.39 4.16 16.43
CA HIS A 159 -1.56 3.43 15.17
C HIS A 159 -0.33 2.61 14.80
N ILE A 160 0.88 3.11 15.08
CA ILE A 160 2.12 2.36 14.86
C ILE A 160 2.18 1.12 15.75
N GLN A 161 1.95 1.30 17.05
CA GLN A 161 1.98 0.19 18.01
C GLN A 161 0.93 -0.86 17.64
N ALA A 162 -0.29 -0.44 17.32
CA ALA A 162 -1.34 -1.35 16.86
C ALA A 162 -0.92 -2.11 15.59
N GLY A 163 -0.35 -1.42 14.60
CA GLY A 163 0.16 -2.02 13.38
C GLY A 163 1.25 -3.06 13.63
N CYS A 164 2.22 -2.74 14.49
CA CYS A 164 3.32 -3.65 14.86
C CYS A 164 2.78 -4.90 15.54
N SER A 165 1.91 -4.76 16.55
CA SER A 165 1.31 -5.91 17.24
C SER A 165 0.46 -6.79 16.30
N MET A 166 -0.26 -6.19 15.36
CA MET A 166 -1.02 -6.94 14.35
C MET A 166 -0.10 -7.71 13.39
N LEU A 167 1.01 -7.10 12.99
CA LEU A 167 2.00 -7.73 12.11
C LEU A 167 2.75 -8.87 12.79
N GLU A 168 3.16 -8.70 14.05
CA GLU A 168 3.77 -9.77 14.87
C GLU A 168 2.84 -10.98 14.99
N ASN A 169 1.54 -10.74 15.19
CA ASN A 169 0.53 -11.79 15.22
C ASN A 169 0.41 -12.52 13.87
N LEU A 170 0.52 -11.81 12.74
CA LEU A 170 0.51 -12.43 11.40
C LEU A 170 1.76 -13.30 11.17
N LEU A 171 2.94 -12.80 11.51
CA LEU A 171 4.20 -13.52 11.38
C LEU A 171 4.20 -14.79 12.24
N THR A 172 3.75 -14.69 13.50
CA THR A 172 3.65 -15.85 14.40
C THR A 172 2.72 -16.93 13.85
N ARG A 173 1.55 -16.55 13.32
CA ARG A 173 0.61 -17.48 12.69
C ARG A 173 1.20 -18.15 11.45
N TYR A 174 1.96 -17.38 10.67
CA TYR A 174 2.62 -17.86 9.48
C TYR A 174 3.71 -18.90 9.81
N ASP A 175 4.59 -18.60 10.77
CA ASP A 175 5.65 -19.52 11.20
C ASP A 175 5.09 -20.83 11.76
N MET A 176 4.01 -20.75 12.55
CA MET A 176 3.30 -21.94 13.05
C MET A 176 2.74 -22.78 11.90
N THR A 177 2.16 -22.12 10.89
CA THR A 177 1.60 -22.80 9.71
C THR A 177 2.70 -23.50 8.92
N LEU A 178 3.86 -22.85 8.74
CA LEU A 178 5.03 -23.46 8.09
C LEU A 178 5.57 -24.67 8.86
N ALA A 179 5.63 -24.59 10.19
CA ALA A 179 6.08 -25.71 11.02
C ALA A 179 5.16 -26.94 10.88
N LEU A 180 3.84 -26.73 10.77
CA LEU A 180 2.87 -27.81 10.52
C LEU A 180 3.05 -28.44 9.13
N PHE A 181 3.27 -27.63 8.09
CA PHE A 181 3.49 -28.14 6.74
C PHE A 181 4.83 -28.86 6.57
N SER A 182 5.89 -28.36 7.21
CA SER A 182 7.20 -29.02 7.26
C SER A 182 7.09 -30.41 7.88
N ARG A 183 6.28 -30.57 8.94
CA ARG A 183 5.99 -31.85 9.57
C ARG A 183 5.09 -32.76 8.72
N ALA A 184 4.26 -32.19 7.84
CA ALA A 184 3.35 -32.92 6.96
C ALA A 184 3.94 -33.28 5.57
N GLY A 185 5.19 -32.87 5.27
CA GLY A 185 5.89 -33.25 4.03
C GLY A 185 5.34 -32.63 2.74
N SER A 186 4.63 -31.50 2.82
CA SER A 186 4.01 -30.84 1.66
C SER A 186 4.75 -29.57 1.23
N ASN A 187 5.16 -29.50 -0.04
CA ASN A 187 5.70 -28.30 -0.68
C ASN A 187 4.53 -27.41 -1.15
N CYS A 188 4.07 -26.46 -0.33
CA CYS A 188 3.03 -25.50 -0.72
C CYS A 188 3.52 -24.05 -0.59
N GLU A 189 3.33 -23.25 -1.66
CA GLU A 189 3.27 -21.77 -1.80
C GLU A 189 3.75 -20.84 -0.65
N VAL A 190 4.86 -21.15 0.00
CA VAL A 190 5.50 -20.35 1.06
C VAL A 190 5.95 -18.96 0.56
N GLY A 191 6.32 -18.85 -0.73
CA GLY A 191 6.99 -17.66 -1.25
C GLY A 191 6.15 -16.38 -1.24
N SER A 192 4.86 -16.46 -1.59
CA SER A 192 4.05 -15.24 -1.80
C SER A 192 3.77 -14.50 -0.49
N SER A 193 3.28 -15.18 0.54
CA SER A 193 2.91 -14.56 1.83
C SER A 193 4.10 -13.99 2.59
N SER A 194 5.27 -14.64 2.53
CA SER A 194 6.50 -14.13 3.13
C SER A 194 6.88 -12.76 2.56
N THR A 195 6.78 -12.58 1.24
CA THR A 195 7.03 -11.29 0.59
C THR A 195 6.04 -10.22 1.07
N ARG A 196 4.76 -10.57 1.25
CA ARG A 196 3.73 -9.58 1.66
C ARG A 196 3.98 -9.02 3.06
N TYR A 197 4.27 -9.89 4.03
CA TYR A 197 4.55 -9.44 5.40
C TYR A 197 5.87 -8.68 5.51
N HIS A 198 6.86 -9.01 4.68
CA HIS A 198 8.12 -8.27 4.63
C HIS A 198 7.92 -6.81 4.19
N LEU A 199 7.04 -6.55 3.20
CA LEU A 199 6.76 -5.18 2.75
C LEU A 199 6.03 -4.36 3.84
N LEU A 200 5.09 -4.98 4.56
CA LEU A 200 4.42 -4.35 5.70
C LEU A 200 5.40 -4.09 6.85
N ALA A 201 6.27 -5.04 7.16
CA ALA A 201 7.31 -4.89 8.17
C ALA A 201 8.24 -3.71 7.87
N ARG A 202 8.68 -3.60 6.62
CA ARG A 202 9.56 -2.52 6.19
C ARG A 202 8.88 -1.16 6.31
N ALA A 203 7.62 -1.03 5.93
CA ALA A 203 6.89 0.22 6.11
C ALA A 203 6.68 0.58 7.57
N MET A 204 6.24 -0.37 8.41
CA MET A 204 6.08 -0.13 9.85
C MET A 204 7.40 0.28 10.52
N TYR A 205 8.51 -0.35 10.14
CA TYR A 205 9.84 0.02 10.61
C TYR A 205 10.20 1.46 10.19
N GLN A 206 10.03 1.81 8.91
CA GLN A 206 10.35 3.14 8.39
C GLN A 206 9.46 4.25 8.98
N VAL A 207 8.16 3.99 9.20
CA VAL A 207 7.29 4.91 9.95
C VAL A 207 7.87 5.14 11.35
N THR A 208 8.25 4.08 12.05
CA THR A 208 8.79 4.15 13.41
C THR A 208 10.11 4.93 13.46
N THR A 209 11.05 4.67 12.55
CA THR A 209 12.37 5.33 12.54
C THR A 209 12.27 6.82 12.24
N GLN A 210 11.42 7.20 11.28
CA GLN A 210 11.28 8.60 10.85
C GLN A 210 10.55 9.44 11.91
N ILE A 211 9.56 8.88 12.58
CA ILE A 211 8.88 9.57 13.70
C ILE A 211 9.79 9.72 14.91
N MET A 212 10.59 8.69 15.24
CA MET A 212 11.61 8.83 16.28
C MET A 212 12.65 9.90 15.91
N SER A 213 13.03 9.98 14.63
CA SER A 213 13.99 10.98 14.15
C SER A 213 13.42 12.41 14.21
N LEU A 214 12.14 12.59 13.87
CA LEU A 214 11.43 13.86 14.02
C LEU A 214 11.31 14.30 15.50
N ARG A 215 11.06 13.37 16.42
CA ARG A 215 11.04 13.66 17.86
C ARG A 215 12.38 14.14 18.39
N ILE A 216 13.47 13.46 18.02
CA ILE A 216 14.83 13.84 18.44
C ILE A 216 15.22 15.23 17.93
N LEU A 217 14.68 15.65 16.79
CA LEU A 217 14.93 16.97 16.20
C LEU A 217 14.05 18.08 16.78
N LEU A 218 12.87 17.76 17.32
CA LEU A 218 11.96 18.73 17.96
C LEU A 218 12.23 18.91 19.46
N GLU A 219 12.98 18.00 20.08
CA GLU A 219 13.45 18.08 21.48
C GLU A 219 14.82 18.80 21.64
N GLN A 220 15.38 19.38 20.56
CA GLN A 220 16.59 20.22 20.56
C GLN A 220 16.26 21.69 20.28
#